data_AF-C0B7E7-F1
#
_entry.id   AF-C0B7E7-F1
#
_cell.length_a   1.000
_cell.length_b   1.000
_cell.length_c   1.000
_cell.angle_alpha   90.00
_cell.angle_beta   90.00
_cell.angle_gamma   90.00
#
_symmetry.space_group_name_H-M   'P 1'
#
loop_
_entity.id
_entity.type
_entity.pdbx_description
1 polymer ?
#
loop_
_entity_poly.entity_id
_entity_poly.type
_entity_poly.pdbx_seq_one_letter_code
_entity_poly.pdbx_strand_id
1 'polypeptide(L)'
;MIHEAVYFIKKKVKAHKEKKNQQNADGNERTGDNRVIAHLARESWRAEVFKNGGDIYCTSASQMFHVPVEKHGINGHLRQKGKIADLALGYGGSVGALKAMGALEMGLTEDELQPLVDAWRQSNPNIVALWWDFDTAIKNAIKMHCSTASHSLNYCSNLSPL
;
A
#
# COMPACT_ATOMS: atom_id res chain seq x y z
N MET A 1 10.42 21.42 -5.43
CA MET A 1 9.24 20.55 -5.20
C MET A 1 9.62 19.09 -4.92
N ILE A 2 10.50 18.44 -5.69
CA ILE A 2 10.93 17.04 -5.45
C ILE A 2 11.71 16.88 -4.13
N HIS A 3 12.53 17.89 -3.77
CA HIS A 3 13.33 17.87 -2.54
C HIS A 3 12.47 17.83 -1.26
N GLU A 4 11.36 18.57 -1.24
CA GLU A 4 10.41 18.60 -0.12
C GLU A 4 9.66 17.28 0.04
N ALA A 5 9.28 16.63 -1.07
CA ALA A 5 8.64 15.31 -1.04
C ALA A 5 9.57 14.22 -0.48
N VAL A 6 10.85 14.21 -0.91
CA VAL A 6 11.86 13.28 -0.38
C VAL A 6 12.13 13.54 1.10
N TYR A 7 12.17 14.81 1.52
CA TYR A 7 12.33 15.18 2.93
C TYR A 7 11.16 14.70 3.79
N PHE A 8 9.92 14.86 3.30
CA PHE A 8 8.72 14.42 4.01
C PHE A 8 8.65 12.89 4.15
N ILE A 9 9.04 12.15 3.11
CA ILE A 9 9.14 10.68 3.14
C ILE A 9 10.21 10.24 4.15
N LYS A 10 11.41 10.84 4.10
CA LYS A 10 12.49 10.53 5.06
C LYS A 10 12.07 10.82 6.51
N LYS A 11 11.34 11.92 6.73
CA LYS A 11 10.82 12.30 8.07
C LYS A 11 9.75 11.33 8.56
N LYS A 12 8.82 10.88 7.69
CA LYS A 12 7.83 9.85 8.04
C LYS A 12 8.47 8.50 8.33
N VAL A 13 9.48 8.08 7.55
CA VAL A 13 10.22 6.82 7.78
C VAL A 13 10.96 6.87 9.12
N LYS A 14 11.60 7.99 9.47
CA LYS A 14 12.26 8.18 10.77
C LYS A 14 11.26 8.14 11.93
N ALA A 15 10.13 8.85 11.81
CA ALA A 15 9.07 8.84 12.82
C ALA A 15 8.41 7.45 13.00
N HIS A 16 8.40 6.62 11.95
CA HIS A 16 7.90 5.24 12.02
C HIS A 16 8.92 4.31 12.71
N LYS A 17 10.23 4.53 12.51
CA LYS A 17 11.30 3.82 13.24
C LYS A 17 11.30 4.17 14.73
N GLU A 18 11.08 5.42 15.10
CA GLU A 18 11.04 5.87 16.51
C GLU A 18 9.80 5.34 17.25
N LYS A 19 8.65 5.18 16.58
CA LYS A 19 7.45 4.57 17.20
C LYS A 19 7.56 3.06 17.44
N LYS A 20 8.40 2.34 16.69
CA LYS A 20 8.61 0.89 16.87
C LYS A 20 9.29 0.53 18.20
N ASN A 21 9.96 1.47 18.87
CA ASN A 21 10.58 1.23 20.18
C ASN A 21 9.63 1.37 21.38
N GLN A 22 8.36 1.74 21.17
CA GLN A 22 7.41 2.00 22.27
C GLN A 22 6.09 1.24 22.23
N GLN A 23 5.82 0.37 21.24
CA GLN A 23 4.50 -0.25 21.08
C GLN A 23 4.58 -1.77 20.90
N ASN A 24 4.71 -2.45 22.05
CA ASN A 24 4.14 -3.77 22.25
C ASN A 24 2.70 -3.59 22.78
N ALA A 25 1.79 -4.45 22.31
CA ALA A 25 0.37 -4.56 22.65
C ALA A 25 -0.60 -3.59 21.95
N ASP A 26 -1.59 -4.18 21.27
CA ASP A 26 -2.95 -3.64 21.03
C ASP A 26 -3.05 -2.29 20.28
N GLY A 27 -3.37 -2.26 18.98
CA GLY A 27 -4.77 -2.14 18.56
C GLY A 27 -4.86 -1.25 17.31
N ASN A 28 -5.50 -1.76 16.25
CA ASN A 28 -5.93 -1.05 15.03
C ASN A 28 -5.09 0.18 14.58
N GLU A 29 -3.79 0.02 14.36
CA GLU A 29 -2.92 1.14 14.02
C GLU A 29 -3.05 1.54 12.53
N ARG A 30 -3.56 2.77 12.30
CA ARG A 30 -3.62 3.58 11.07
C ARG A 30 -4.04 2.84 9.78
N THR A 31 -5.34 2.62 9.63
CA THR A 31 -5.95 2.14 8.36
C THR A 31 -6.33 3.25 7.36
N GLY A 32 -6.09 4.53 7.69
CA GLY A 32 -6.57 5.67 6.90
C GLY A 32 -6.08 5.67 5.45
N ASP A 33 -4.79 5.46 5.25
CA ASP A 33 -4.13 5.47 3.94
C ASP A 33 -4.69 4.35 3.02
N ASN A 34 -4.87 3.15 3.56
CA ASN A 34 -5.47 2.01 2.83
C ASN A 34 -6.97 2.22 2.52
N ARG A 35 -7.71 2.96 3.35
CA ARG A 35 -9.12 3.29 3.09
C ARG A 35 -9.25 4.23 1.89
N VAL A 36 -8.40 5.25 1.82
CA VAL A 36 -8.43 6.23 0.73
C VAL A 36 -8.13 5.55 -0.60
N ILE A 37 -7.06 4.77 -0.68
CA ILE A 37 -6.70 4.14 -1.95
C ILE A 37 -7.69 3.04 -2.36
N ALA A 38 -8.20 2.25 -1.42
CA ALA A 38 -9.24 1.27 -1.71
C ALA A 38 -10.52 1.93 -2.26
N HIS A 39 -10.90 3.08 -1.70
CA HIS A 39 -12.05 3.84 -2.19
C HIS A 39 -11.82 4.39 -3.61
N LEU A 40 -10.67 5.03 -3.85
CA LEU A 40 -10.31 5.57 -5.18
C LEU A 40 -10.23 4.47 -6.24
N ALA A 41 -9.63 3.33 -5.90
CA ALA A 41 -9.51 2.17 -6.77
C ALA A 41 -10.82 1.41 -6.96
N ARG A 42 -11.86 1.69 -6.16
CA ARG A 42 -13.11 0.89 -6.09
C ARG A 42 -12.84 -0.59 -5.78
N GLU A 43 -11.84 -0.86 -4.92
CA GLU A 43 -11.49 -2.20 -4.46
C GLU A 43 -12.55 -2.68 -3.43
N SER A 44 -13.61 -3.29 -3.94
CA SER A 44 -14.86 -3.53 -3.21
C SER A 44 -14.68 -4.34 -1.94
N TRP A 45 -13.85 -5.38 -1.97
CA TRP A 45 -13.62 -6.25 -0.82
C TRP A 45 -12.97 -5.49 0.35
N ARG A 46 -12.04 -4.57 0.07
CA ARG A 46 -11.43 -3.73 1.11
C ARG A 46 -12.46 -2.78 1.71
N ALA A 47 -13.30 -2.18 0.87
CA ALA A 47 -14.38 -1.31 1.32
C ALA A 47 -15.36 -2.06 2.25
N GLU A 48 -15.67 -3.31 1.93
CA GLU A 48 -16.52 -4.17 2.77
C GLU A 48 -15.88 -4.49 4.12
N VAL A 49 -14.58 -4.85 4.15
CA VAL A 49 -13.85 -5.06 5.40
C VAL A 49 -13.91 -3.83 6.29
N PHE A 50 -13.68 -2.65 5.71
CA PHE A 50 -13.73 -1.39 6.45
C PHE A 50 -15.13 -1.02 6.93
N LYS A 51 -16.16 -1.31 6.13
CA LYS A 51 -17.57 -1.10 6.48
C LYS A 51 -17.98 -1.99 7.66
N ASN A 52 -17.49 -3.22 7.68
CA ASN A 52 -17.82 -4.22 8.70
C ASN A 52 -16.88 -4.15 9.93
N GLY A 53 -15.95 -3.19 9.97
CA GLY A 53 -15.00 -3.06 11.09
C GLY A 53 -13.98 -4.20 11.19
N GLY A 54 -13.76 -4.95 10.11
CA GLY A 54 -12.83 -6.08 10.08
C GLY A 54 -11.36 -5.67 10.15
N ASP A 55 -10.50 -6.62 10.52
CA ASP A 55 -9.05 -6.42 10.51
C ASP A 55 -8.52 -6.60 9.08
N ILE A 56 -8.24 -5.46 8.43
CA ILE A 56 -7.76 -5.45 7.04
C ILE A 56 -6.49 -6.29 6.85
N TYR A 57 -5.60 -6.37 7.85
CA TYR A 57 -4.37 -7.14 7.71
C TYR A 57 -4.63 -8.65 7.77
N CYS A 58 -5.60 -9.07 8.59
CA CYS A 58 -6.09 -10.45 8.56
C CYS A 58 -6.72 -10.77 7.21
N THR A 59 -7.62 -9.92 6.71
CA THR A 59 -8.28 -10.17 5.41
C THR A 59 -7.29 -10.16 4.24
N SER A 60 -6.36 -9.22 4.21
CA SER A 60 -5.29 -9.18 3.20
C SER A 60 -4.44 -10.45 3.26
N ALA A 61 -4.05 -10.92 4.44
CA ALA A 61 -3.33 -12.19 4.59
C ALA A 61 -4.17 -13.38 4.10
N SER A 62 -5.46 -13.42 4.44
CA SER A 62 -6.36 -14.47 3.95
C SER A 62 -6.50 -14.50 2.43
N GLN A 63 -6.59 -13.32 1.79
CA GLN A 63 -6.65 -13.20 0.34
C GLN A 63 -5.35 -13.67 -0.31
N MET A 64 -4.20 -13.25 0.21
CA MET A 64 -2.87 -13.58 -0.34
C MET A 64 -2.50 -15.07 -0.19
N PHE A 65 -2.84 -15.68 0.94
CA PHE A 65 -2.42 -17.05 1.27
C PHE A 65 -3.55 -18.09 1.13
N HIS A 66 -4.76 -17.65 0.76
CA HIS A 66 -5.94 -18.51 0.60
C HIS A 66 -6.26 -19.38 1.82
N VAL A 67 -6.04 -18.84 3.03
CA VAL A 67 -6.37 -19.50 4.31
C VAL A 67 -7.09 -18.54 5.26
N PRO A 68 -7.98 -19.02 6.15
CA PRO A 68 -8.57 -18.17 7.18
C PRO A 68 -7.49 -17.60 8.11
N VAL A 69 -7.58 -16.31 8.44
CA VAL A 69 -6.64 -15.62 9.34
C VAL A 69 -7.43 -14.82 10.37
N GLU A 70 -7.19 -15.12 11.64
CA GLU A 70 -7.79 -14.40 12.77
C GLU A 70 -6.70 -13.81 13.67
N LYS A 71 -6.87 -12.56 14.12
CA LYS A 71 -5.82 -11.80 14.84
C LYS A 71 -5.24 -12.55 16.04
N HIS A 72 -6.06 -13.28 16.76
CA HIS A 72 -5.68 -14.08 17.93
C HIS A 72 -6.13 -15.54 17.79
N GLY A 73 -6.16 -16.05 16.56
CA GLY A 73 -6.71 -17.37 16.26
C GLY A 73 -5.96 -18.08 15.13
N ILE A 74 -6.72 -18.79 14.30
CA ILE A 74 -6.19 -19.58 13.19
C ILE A 74 -5.30 -18.73 12.28
N ASN A 75 -4.11 -19.24 11.99
CA ASN A 75 -3.10 -18.56 11.17
C ASN A 75 -2.79 -17.11 11.58
N GLY A 76 -3.00 -16.72 12.84
CA GLY A 76 -2.81 -15.34 13.30
C GLY A 76 -1.40 -14.79 13.07
N HIS A 77 -0.39 -15.66 12.96
CA HIS A 77 0.97 -15.30 12.57
C HIS A 77 1.05 -14.64 11.18
N LEU A 78 0.18 -15.01 10.23
CA LEU A 78 0.12 -14.44 8.88
C LEU A 78 -0.36 -12.99 8.87
N ARG A 79 -1.02 -12.52 9.93
CA ARG A 79 -1.44 -11.11 10.06
C ARG A 79 -0.26 -10.16 9.95
N GLN A 80 0.92 -10.56 10.44
CA GLN A 80 2.12 -9.73 10.31
C GLN A 80 2.55 -9.60 8.84
N LYS A 81 2.48 -10.68 8.05
CA LYS A 81 2.72 -10.66 6.59
C LYS A 81 1.69 -9.77 5.88
N GLY A 82 0.40 -9.87 6.27
CA GLY A 82 -0.65 -8.96 5.79
C GLY A 82 -0.37 -7.48 6.07
N LYS A 83 0.05 -7.17 7.32
CA LYS A 83 0.37 -5.79 7.74
C LYS A 83 1.52 -5.20 6.93
N ILE A 84 2.64 -5.92 6.80
CA ILE A 84 3.79 -5.39 6.08
C ILE A 84 3.52 -5.26 4.58
N ALA A 85 2.79 -6.21 3.98
CA ALA A 85 2.41 -6.16 2.58
C ALA A 85 1.52 -4.93 2.29
N ASP A 86 0.46 -4.72 3.06
CA ASP A 86 -0.43 -3.57 2.90
C ASP A 86 0.30 -2.23 3.03
N LEU A 87 1.21 -2.11 4.00
CA LEU A 87 1.98 -0.88 4.22
C LEU A 87 3.05 -0.66 3.14
N ALA A 88 3.63 -1.73 2.58
CA ALA A 88 4.74 -1.60 1.62
C ALA A 88 4.21 -1.37 0.22
N LEU A 89 3.15 -2.10 -0.13
CA LEU A 89 2.76 -2.34 -1.50
C LEU A 89 1.61 -1.45 -1.92
N GLY A 90 0.79 -0.94 -0.99
CA GLY A 90 -0.37 -0.10 -1.26
C GLY A 90 -0.13 1.10 -2.18
N TYR A 91 1.10 1.62 -2.27
CA TYR A 91 1.45 2.75 -3.14
C TYR A 91 2.51 2.41 -4.19
N GLY A 92 2.47 1.19 -4.73
CA GLY A 92 3.38 0.74 -5.80
C GLY A 92 4.75 0.27 -5.33
N GLY A 93 4.91 -0.01 -4.03
CA GLY A 93 6.15 -0.59 -3.51
C GLY A 93 6.41 -2.01 -4.03
N SER A 94 7.64 -2.49 -3.79
CA SER A 94 8.11 -3.82 -4.19
C SER A 94 9.06 -4.36 -3.11
N VAL A 95 9.88 -5.37 -3.44
CA VAL A 95 10.88 -6.01 -2.57
C VAL A 95 11.70 -5.01 -1.77
N GLY A 96 12.18 -3.92 -2.39
CA GLY A 96 12.94 -2.88 -1.69
C GLY A 96 12.15 -2.17 -0.57
N ALA A 97 10.86 -1.94 -0.77
CA ALA A 97 9.99 -1.33 0.24
C ALA A 97 9.71 -2.30 1.41
N LEU A 98 9.51 -3.60 1.12
CA LEU A 98 9.38 -4.64 2.14
C LEU A 98 10.63 -4.69 3.03
N LYS A 99 11.82 -4.74 2.42
CA LYS A 99 13.10 -4.68 3.14
C LYS A 99 13.20 -3.44 4.02
N ALA A 100 12.93 -2.26 3.45
CA ALA A 100 13.03 -1.00 4.18
C ALA A 100 12.09 -0.90 5.41
N MET A 101 10.99 -1.65 5.39
CA MET A 101 10.04 -1.74 6.51
C MET A 101 10.34 -2.83 7.53
N GLY A 102 11.38 -3.62 7.29
CA GLY A 102 11.89 -4.61 8.21
C GLY A 102 11.43 -6.05 7.94
N ALA A 103 11.13 -6.40 6.68
CA ALA A 103 10.61 -7.73 6.32
C ALA A 103 11.59 -8.86 6.67
N LEU A 104 12.89 -8.63 6.51
CA LEU A 104 13.90 -9.65 6.82
C LEU A 104 14.08 -9.81 8.34
N GLU A 105 14.07 -8.69 9.05
CA GLU A 105 14.21 -8.63 10.51
C GLU A 105 13.02 -9.27 11.24
N MET A 106 11.84 -9.32 10.59
CA MET A 106 10.66 -10.01 11.11
C MET A 106 10.56 -11.48 10.68
N GLY A 107 11.61 -12.01 10.05
CA GLY A 107 11.74 -13.43 9.76
C GLY A 107 11.25 -13.89 8.39
N LEU A 108 10.97 -12.98 7.44
CA LEU A 108 10.80 -13.39 6.04
C LEU A 108 12.17 -13.60 5.41
N THR A 109 12.27 -14.58 4.53
CA THR A 109 13.47 -14.79 3.72
C THR A 109 13.42 -13.95 2.44
N GLU A 110 14.58 -13.75 1.81
CA GLU A 110 14.70 -12.95 0.59
C GLU A 110 13.84 -13.50 -0.57
N ASP A 111 13.80 -14.82 -0.70
CA ASP A 111 13.01 -15.57 -1.69
C ASP A 111 11.51 -15.52 -1.42
N GLU A 112 11.06 -15.21 -0.21
CA GLU A 112 9.64 -14.98 0.11
C GLU A 112 9.15 -13.58 -0.30
N LEU A 113 10.05 -12.61 -0.51
CA LEU A 113 9.65 -11.22 -0.70
C LEU A 113 8.92 -10.98 -2.02
N GLN A 114 9.44 -11.52 -3.13
CA GLN A 114 8.80 -11.34 -4.44
C GLN A 114 7.46 -12.08 -4.53
N PRO A 115 7.33 -13.35 -4.08
CA PRO A 115 6.02 -14.01 -3.97
C PRO A 115 5.00 -13.23 -3.15
N LEU A 116 5.42 -12.57 -2.06
CA LEU A 116 4.52 -11.73 -1.27
C LEU A 116 4.06 -10.48 -2.06
N VAL A 117 4.95 -9.86 -2.83
CA VAL A 117 4.61 -8.76 -3.74
C VAL A 117 3.55 -9.21 -4.75
N ASP A 118 3.77 -10.37 -5.36
CA ASP A 118 2.90 -10.90 -6.40
C ASP A 118 1.53 -11.30 -5.85
N ALA A 119 1.49 -11.98 -4.70
CA ALA A 119 0.26 -12.36 -4.01
C ALA A 119 -0.57 -11.13 -3.61
N TRP A 120 0.07 -10.07 -3.12
CA TRP A 120 -0.62 -8.83 -2.79
C TRP A 120 -1.21 -8.17 -4.04
N ARG A 121 -0.44 -8.08 -5.14
CA ARG A 121 -0.93 -7.48 -6.40
C ARG A 121 -2.09 -8.26 -7.00
N GLN A 122 -2.02 -9.59 -6.95
CA GLN A 122 -3.11 -10.46 -7.39
C GLN A 122 -4.37 -10.29 -6.54
N SER A 123 -4.21 -10.06 -5.23
CA SER A 123 -5.33 -9.80 -4.31
C SER A 123 -5.91 -8.38 -4.44
N ASN A 124 -5.24 -7.48 -5.17
CA ASN A 124 -5.57 -6.04 -5.24
C ASN A 124 -5.54 -5.50 -6.68
N PRO A 125 -6.24 -6.14 -7.62
CA PRO A 125 -6.09 -5.84 -9.05
C PRO A 125 -6.54 -4.42 -9.39
N ASN A 126 -7.56 -3.88 -8.70
CA ASN A 126 -8.06 -2.53 -9.01
C ASN A 126 -7.12 -1.45 -8.49
N ILE A 127 -6.49 -1.67 -7.33
CA ILE A 127 -5.44 -0.78 -6.83
C ILE A 127 -4.23 -0.78 -7.76
N VAL A 128 -3.84 -1.95 -8.27
CA VAL A 128 -2.74 -2.05 -9.25
C VAL A 128 -3.09 -1.32 -10.54
N ALA A 129 -4.31 -1.51 -11.05
CA ALA A 129 -4.80 -0.79 -12.24
C ALA A 129 -4.78 0.73 -12.03
N LEU A 130 -5.27 1.22 -10.88
CA LEU A 130 -5.26 2.63 -10.52
C LEU A 130 -3.85 3.25 -10.65
N TRP A 131 -2.81 2.55 -10.18
CA TRP A 131 -1.44 3.05 -10.29
C TRP A 131 -1.00 3.23 -11.75
N TRP A 132 -1.31 2.27 -12.60
CA TRP A 132 -0.96 2.31 -14.03
C TRP A 132 -1.76 3.36 -14.78
N ASP A 133 -3.02 3.55 -14.42
CA ASP A 133 -3.86 4.60 -14.99
C ASP A 133 -3.36 5.99 -14.61
N PHE A 134 -2.87 6.17 -13.38
CA PHE A 134 -2.24 7.42 -12.96
C PHE A 134 -0.91 7.66 -13.67
N ASP A 135 -0.04 6.65 -13.74
CA ASP A 135 1.23 6.73 -14.46
C ASP A 135 1.01 7.12 -15.93
N THR A 136 0.03 6.49 -16.58
CA THR A 136 -0.36 6.78 -17.96
C THR A 136 -0.92 8.20 -18.12
N ALA A 137 -1.86 8.61 -17.26
CA ALA A 137 -2.47 9.93 -17.33
C ALA A 137 -1.43 11.04 -17.15
N ILE A 138 -0.52 10.90 -16.19
CA ILE A 138 0.55 11.85 -15.91
C ILE A 138 1.53 11.93 -17.10
N LYS A 139 1.98 10.79 -17.61
CA LYS A 139 2.87 10.75 -18.78
C LYS A 139 2.23 11.42 -20.00
N ASN A 140 0.94 11.20 -20.22
CA ASN A 140 0.20 11.83 -21.31
C ASN A 140 0.06 13.34 -21.11
N ALA A 141 -0.26 13.81 -19.90
CA ALA A 141 -0.36 15.23 -19.61
C ALA A 141 0.96 15.97 -19.87
N ILE A 142 2.10 15.34 -19.54
CA ILE A 142 3.43 15.89 -19.81
C ILE A 142 3.72 15.90 -21.31
N LYS A 143 3.51 14.77 -22.01
CA LYS A 143 3.84 14.63 -23.44
C LYS A 143 2.97 15.51 -24.35
N MET A 144 1.68 15.59 -24.05
CA MET A 144 0.69 16.26 -24.89
C MET A 144 0.44 17.71 -24.49
N HIS A 145 1.04 18.16 -23.39
CA HIS A 145 0.82 19.51 -22.83
C HIS A 145 -0.67 19.84 -22.65
N CYS A 146 -1.47 18.86 -22.25
CA CYS A 146 -2.91 19.00 -22.10
C CYS A 146 -3.43 18.37 -20.80
N SER A 147 -4.65 18.73 -20.42
CA SER A 147 -5.30 18.12 -19.26
C SER A 147 -5.77 16.71 -19.57
N THR A 148 -5.46 15.75 -18.70
CA THR A 148 -5.94 14.35 -18.76
C THR A 148 -6.69 14.01 -17.48
N ALA A 149 -7.61 13.04 -17.52
CA ALA A 149 -8.39 12.63 -16.35
C ALA A 149 -8.35 11.12 -16.12
N SER A 150 -8.34 10.70 -14.86
CA SER A 150 -8.45 9.30 -14.43
C SER A 150 -9.10 9.21 -13.06
N HIS A 151 -10.04 8.28 -12.85
CA HIS A 151 -10.69 8.00 -11.55
C HIS A 151 -11.20 9.26 -10.83
N SER A 152 -11.87 10.15 -11.57
CA SER A 152 -12.41 11.45 -11.09
C SER A 152 -11.36 12.52 -10.73
N LEU A 153 -10.08 12.29 -11.03
CA LEU A 153 -9.00 13.25 -10.87
C LEU A 153 -8.56 13.81 -12.22
N ASN A 154 -8.25 15.11 -12.24
CA ASN A 154 -7.72 15.82 -13.40
C ASN A 154 -6.22 16.11 -13.20
N TYR A 155 -5.43 15.88 -14.22
CA TYR A 155 -3.99 16.12 -14.29
C TYR A 155 -3.74 17.18 -15.36
N CYS A 156 -3.06 18.28 -15.02
CA CYS A 156 -2.71 19.33 -15.98
C CYS A 156 -1.22 19.66 -15.87
N SER A 157 -0.54 19.85 -17.01
CA SER A 157 0.83 20.35 -17.04
C SER A 157 0.81 21.86 -17.33
N ASN A 158 1.12 22.67 -16.32
CA ASN A 158 1.38 24.10 -16.51
C ASN A 158 2.82 24.29 -16.97
N LEU A 159 3.11 23.89 -18.22
CA LEU A 159 4.35 24.27 -18.90
C LEU A 159 3.98 25.34 -19.92
N SER A 160 4.29 26.60 -19.59
CA SER A 160 4.27 27.68 -20.57
C SER A 160 5.22 27.30 -21.71
N PRO A 161 4.82 27.44 -22.98
CA PRO A 161 5.77 27.28 -24.09
C PRO A 161 6.89 28.32 -23.91
N LEU A 162 8.14 27.84 -23.93
CA LEU A 162 9.35 28.67 -23.96
C LEU A 162 9.48 29.40 -25.30
#